data_AF-A0A926ER68-F1
#
_entry.id   AF-A0A926ER68-F1
#
_cell.length_a   1.000
_cell.length_b   1.000
_cell.length_c   1.000
_cell.angle_alpha   90.00
_cell.angle_beta   90.00
_cell.angle_gamma   90.00
#
_symmetry.space_group_name_H-M   'P 1'
#
loop_
_entity.id
_entity.type
_entity.pdbx_description
1 polymer ?
#
loop_
_entity_poly.entity_id
_entity_poly.type
_entity_poly.pdbx_seq_one_letter_code
_entity_poly.pdbx_strand_id
1 'polypeptide(L)'
;MTTQLYLQKAEMQMARGLEEKALESLSAALACQDGDTVSEARVRCFLGEYRFVHQQYDQAQKQFVWLSDQAEQLEHDYDDLLNEEIREAEVLLGIMQRFGLCSE
;
A
#
# COMPACT_ATOMS: atom_id res chain seq x y z
N MET A 1 9.81 2.73 -16.72
CA MET A 1 10.18 3.03 -15.32
C MET A 1 9.62 1.90 -14.49
N THR A 2 10.39 1.40 -13.52
CA THR A 2 9.99 0.24 -12.69
C THR A 2 9.08 0.67 -11.55
N THR A 3 8.38 -0.28 -10.94
CA THR A 3 7.54 -0.09 -9.75
C THR A 3 8.33 0.62 -8.65
N GLN A 4 9.55 0.14 -8.35
CA GLN A 4 10.45 0.75 -7.36
C GLN A 4 10.77 2.23 -7.66
N LEU A 5 11.04 2.58 -8.92
CA LEU A 5 11.38 3.96 -9.27
C LEU A 5 10.17 4.90 -9.13
N TYR A 6 8.96 4.41 -9.42
CA TYR A 6 7.74 5.18 -9.20
C TYR A 6 7.45 5.38 -7.72
N LEU A 7 7.66 4.36 -6.89
CA LEU A 7 7.57 4.47 -5.44
C LEU A 7 8.52 5.55 -4.91
N GLN A 8 9.81 5.48 -5.24
CA GLN A 8 10.79 6.49 -4.82
C GLN A 8 10.42 7.91 -5.27
N LYS A 9 9.93 8.04 -6.51
CA LYS A 9 9.46 9.32 -7.01
C LYS A 9 8.27 9.85 -6.21
N ALA A 10 7.31 8.99 -5.87
CA ALA A 10 6.15 9.36 -5.08
C ALA A 10 6.53 9.82 -3.67
N GLU A 11 7.42 9.11 -2.98
CA GLU A 11 7.94 9.49 -1.66
C GLU A 11 8.58 10.89 -1.70
N MET A 12 9.43 11.15 -2.70
CA MET A 12 10.05 12.46 -2.88
C MET A 12 9.04 13.57 -3.17
N GLN A 13 7.98 13.27 -3.92
CA GLN A 13 6.92 14.23 -4.21
C GLN A 13 6.10 14.52 -2.95
N MET A 14 5.79 13.50 -2.17
CA MET A 14 5.02 13.65 -0.93
C MET A 14 5.79 14.45 0.11
N ALA A 15 7.09 14.20 0.27
CA ALA A 15 7.98 14.99 1.13
C ALA A 15 8.06 16.48 0.72
N ARG A 16 7.66 16.82 -0.51
CA ARG A 16 7.61 18.21 -1.04
C ARG A 16 6.20 18.80 -1.04
N GLY A 17 5.20 18.10 -0.48
CA GLY A 17 3.80 18.51 -0.51
C GLY A 17 3.17 18.44 -1.91
N LEU A 18 3.76 17.69 -2.84
CA LEU A 18 3.24 17.49 -4.20
C LEU A 18 2.34 16.26 -4.24
N GLU A 19 1.31 16.26 -3.40
CA GLU A 19 0.48 15.10 -3.08
C GLU A 19 -0.20 14.49 -4.31
N GLU A 20 -0.86 15.29 -5.14
CA GLU A 20 -1.52 14.83 -6.38
C GLU A 20 -0.54 14.09 -7.30
N LYS A 21 0.68 14.64 -7.47
CA LYS A 21 1.72 14.01 -8.31
C LYS A 21 2.28 12.74 -7.68
N ALA A 22 2.33 12.67 -6.36
CA ALA A 22 2.73 11.46 -5.65
C ALA A 22 1.71 10.34 -5.89
N LEU A 23 0.41 10.64 -5.80
CA LEU A 23 -0.66 9.68 -6.10
C LEU A 23 -0.66 9.23 -7.56
N GLU A 24 -0.41 10.13 -8.51
CA GLU A 24 -0.21 9.77 -9.92
C GLU A 24 0.95 8.78 -10.09
N SER A 25 2.07 9.02 -9.38
CA SER A 25 3.24 8.13 -9.45
C SER A 25 2.96 6.78 -8.79
N LEU A 26 2.27 6.71 -7.65
CA LEU A 26 1.86 5.44 -7.01
C LEU A 26 0.89 4.66 -7.90
N SER A 27 -0.06 5.34 -8.55
CA SER A 27 -0.98 4.70 -9.49
C SER A 27 -0.23 4.14 -10.71
N ALA A 28 0.77 4.86 -11.21
CA ALA A 28 1.64 4.38 -12.28
C ALA A 28 2.51 3.18 -11.83
N ALA A 29 2.93 3.15 -10.56
CA ALA A 29 3.66 2.00 -10.00
C ALA A 29 2.79 0.73 -10.01
N LEU A 30 1.53 0.81 -9.59
CA LEU A 30 0.61 -0.35 -9.64
C LEU A 30 0.25 -0.79 -11.07
N ALA A 31 0.43 0.07 -12.07
CA ALA A 31 0.23 -0.26 -13.46
C ALA A 31 1.47 -0.88 -14.13
N CYS A 32 2.62 -0.88 -13.46
CA CYS A 32 3.82 -1.56 -13.94
C CYS A 32 3.61 -3.08 -13.88
N GLN A 33 3.92 -3.76 -14.98
CA GLN A 33 3.88 -5.22 -15.08
C GLN A 33 5.31 -5.79 -15.08
N ASP A 34 6.13 -5.35 -14.13
CA ASP A 34 7.54 -5.75 -14.03
C ASP A 34 7.81 -6.87 -13.02
N GLY A 35 6.77 -7.35 -12.31
CA GLY A 35 6.86 -8.48 -11.39
C GLY A 35 7.58 -8.16 -10.07
N ASP A 36 7.77 -6.88 -9.76
CA ASP A 36 8.38 -6.43 -8.51
C ASP A 36 7.36 -6.43 -7.36
N THR A 37 7.06 -7.63 -6.84
CA THR A 37 6.07 -7.84 -5.77
C THR A 37 6.42 -7.07 -4.49
N VAL A 38 7.72 -6.92 -4.17
CA VAL A 38 8.18 -6.19 -2.98
C VAL A 38 7.81 -4.72 -3.10
N SER A 39 8.13 -4.09 -4.23
CA SER A 39 7.73 -2.69 -4.44
C SER A 39 6.22 -2.53 -4.56
N GLU A 40 5.51 -3.50 -5.16
CA GLU A 40 4.05 -3.48 -5.21
C GLU A 40 3.44 -3.50 -3.80
N ALA A 41 3.90 -4.39 -2.92
CA ALA A 41 3.44 -4.47 -1.54
C ALA A 41 3.62 -3.13 -0.81
N ARG A 42 4.79 -2.49 -0.96
CA ARG A 42 5.08 -1.16 -0.39
C ARG A 42 4.19 -0.06 -0.94
N VAL A 43 3.97 -0.04 -2.25
CA VAL A 43 3.06 0.93 -2.90
C VAL A 43 1.64 0.77 -2.38
N ARG A 44 1.18 -0.48 -2.23
CA ARG A 44 -0.15 -0.78 -1.69
C ARG A 44 -0.28 -0.36 -0.24
N CYS A 45 0.71 -0.64 0.61
CA CYS A 45 0.69 -0.20 1.99
C CYS A 45 0.59 1.32 2.08
N PHE A 46 1.49 2.04 1.39
CA PHE A 46 1.49 3.50 1.32
C PHE A 46 0.13 4.06 0.87
N LEU A 47 -0.41 3.53 -0.24
CA LEU A 47 -1.72 3.97 -0.73
C LEU A 47 -2.83 3.67 0.27
N GLY A 48 -2.81 2.51 0.92
CA GLY A 48 -3.75 2.14 1.96
C GLY A 48 -3.76 3.15 3.10
N GLU A 49 -2.58 3.46 3.66
CA GLU A 49 -2.41 4.42 4.75
C GLU A 49 -2.88 5.82 4.36
N TYR A 50 -2.46 6.29 3.18
CA TYR A 50 -2.87 7.57 2.64
C TYR A 50 -4.40 7.66 2.54
N ARG A 51 -5.04 6.64 1.95
CA ARG A 51 -6.51 6.58 1.81
C ARG A 51 -7.19 6.51 3.17
N PHE A 52 -6.64 5.77 4.12
CA PHE A 52 -7.15 5.66 5.49
C PHE A 52 -7.17 7.02 6.19
N VAL A 53 -6.06 7.77 6.17
CA VAL A 53 -5.97 9.11 6.78
C VAL A 53 -6.96 10.10 6.14
N HIS A 54 -7.25 9.93 4.85
CA HIS A 54 -8.22 10.73 4.11
C HIS A 54 -9.67 10.21 4.20
N GLN A 55 -9.96 9.26 5.10
CA GLN A 55 -11.30 8.69 5.33
C GLN A 55 -11.89 7.98 4.10
N GLN A 56 -11.04 7.52 3.18
CA GLN A 56 -11.42 6.80 1.97
C GLN A 56 -11.35 5.29 2.22
N TYR A 57 -12.13 4.82 3.20
CA TYR A 57 -11.98 3.50 3.81
C TYR A 57 -12.19 2.34 2.83
N ASP A 58 -13.19 2.37 1.94
CA ASP A 58 -13.37 1.30 0.95
C ASP A 58 -12.18 1.18 -0.02
N GLN A 59 -11.45 2.27 -0.27
CA GLN A 59 -10.25 2.25 -1.11
C GLN A 59 -9.02 1.78 -0.33
N ALA A 60 -8.92 2.16 0.94
CA ALA A 60 -7.87 1.69 1.84
C ALA A 60 -7.98 0.17 2.05
N GLN A 61 -9.19 -0.33 2.32
CA GLN A 61 -9.48 -1.75 2.54
C GLN A 61 -8.95 -2.61 1.40
N LYS A 62 -9.17 -2.20 0.14
CA LYS A 62 -8.69 -2.93 -1.04
C LYS A 62 -7.17 -3.12 -1.05
N GLN A 63 -6.42 -2.15 -0.54
CA GLN A 63 -4.97 -2.27 -0.49
C GLN A 63 -4.53 -3.21 0.63
N PHE A 64 -5.10 -3.04 1.83
CA PHE A 64 -4.74 -3.85 2.98
C PHE A 64 -5.20 -5.30 2.87
N VAL A 65 -6.39 -5.56 2.31
CA VAL A 65 -6.86 -6.93 2.04
C VAL A 65 -5.92 -7.65 1.08
N TRP A 66 -5.43 -6.96 0.04
CA TRP A 66 -4.43 -7.56 -0.85
C TRP A 66 -3.17 -7.96 -0.09
N LEU A 67 -2.66 -7.10 0.81
CA LEU A 67 -1.49 -7.43 1.63
C LEU A 67 -1.74 -8.61 2.56
N SER A 68 -2.90 -8.60 3.23
CA SER A 68 -3.32 -9.68 4.13
C SER A 68 -3.48 -11.02 3.40
N ASP A 69 -4.07 -11.01 2.20
CA ASP A 69 -4.26 -12.22 1.38
C ASP A 69 -2.94 -12.79 0.87
N GLN A 70 -1.91 -11.95 0.72
CA GLN A 70 -0.58 -12.35 0.24
C GLN A 70 0.42 -12.62 1.38
N ALA A 71 0.06 -12.36 2.64
CA ALA A 71 1.00 -12.36 3.77
C ALA A 71 1.84 -13.64 3.88
N GLU A 72 1.21 -14.82 3.82
CA GLU A 72 1.91 -16.11 3.87
C GLU A 72 2.92 -16.29 2.73
N GLN A 73 2.54 -15.89 1.51
CA GLN A 73 3.42 -15.99 0.34
C GLN A 73 4.58 -14.99 0.43
N LEU A 74 4.31 -13.76 0.88
CA LEU A 74 5.32 -12.73 1.04
C LEU A 74 6.34 -13.10 2.11
N GLU A 75 5.90 -13.65 3.24
CA GLU A 75 6.79 -14.18 4.28
C GLU A 75 7.63 -15.36 3.77
N HIS A 76 7.03 -16.26 2.98
CA HIS A 76 7.77 -17.38 2.38
C HIS A 76 8.86 -16.92 1.39
N ASP A 77 8.54 -15.98 0.51
CA ASP A 77 9.42 -15.57 -0.59
C ASP A 77 10.48 -14.54 -0.16
N TYR A 78 10.15 -13.70 0.81
CA TYR A 78 10.94 -12.53 1.20
C TYR A 78 11.30 -12.47 2.68
N ASP A 79 10.98 -13.52 3.46
CA ASP A 79 11.27 -13.63 4.90
C ASP A 79 10.68 -12.43 5.67
N ASP A 80 11.50 -11.65 6.36
CA ASP A 80 11.06 -10.53 7.20
C ASP A 80 10.97 -9.18 6.46
N LEU A 81 11.26 -9.14 5.17
CA LEU A 81 11.43 -7.90 4.40
C LEU A 81 10.18 -7.00 4.35
N LEU A 82 8.99 -7.60 4.45
CA LEU A 82 7.68 -6.93 4.32
C LEU A 82 6.84 -7.00 5.61
N ASN A 83 7.45 -7.37 6.74
CA ASN A 83 6.73 -7.57 7.99
C ASN A 83 6.06 -6.30 8.52
N GLU A 84 6.65 -5.12 8.31
CA GLU A 84 6.03 -3.87 8.75
C GLU A 84 4.79 -3.57 7.93
N GLU A 85 4.88 -3.67 6.60
CA GLU A 85 3.77 -3.41 5.68
C GLU A 85 2.59 -4.39 5.92
N ILE A 86 2.88 -5.66 6.19
CA ILE A 86 1.85 -6.66 6.55
C ILE A 86 1.21 -6.30 7.89
N ARG A 87 2.01 -5.99 8.91
CA ARG A 87 1.52 -5.63 10.24
C ARG A 87 0.67 -4.36 10.22
N GLU A 88 1.08 -3.34 9.47
CA GLU A 88 0.32 -2.10 9.28
C GLU A 88 -1.04 -2.39 8.65
N ALA A 89 -1.07 -3.20 7.59
CA ALA A 89 -2.29 -3.62 6.92
C ALA A 89 -3.25 -4.33 7.89
N GLU A 90 -2.77 -5.29 8.67
CA GLU A 90 -3.57 -6.01 9.68
C GLU A 90 -4.13 -5.08 10.75
N VAL A 91 -3.30 -4.18 11.29
CA VAL A 91 -3.73 -3.22 12.32
C VAL A 91 -4.80 -2.29 11.78
N LEU A 92 -4.61 -1.74 10.59
CA LEU A 92 -5.54 -0.79 10.00
C LEU A 92 -6.85 -1.47 9.57
N LEU A 93 -6.80 -2.69 9.02
CA LEU A 93 -8.01 -3.50 8.80
C LEU A 93 -8.75 -3.78 10.10
N GLY A 94 -8.04 -4.15 11.16
CA GLY A 94 -8.63 -4.37 12.48
C GLY A 94 -9.31 -3.13 13.06
N ILE A 95 -8.73 -1.93 12.86
CA ILE A 95 -9.35 -0.66 13.23
C ILE A 95 -10.61 -0.41 12.39
N MET A 96 -10.53 -0.60 11.07
CA MET A 96 -11.66 -0.40 10.17
C MET A 96 -12.85 -1.31 10.53
N GLN A 97 -12.57 -2.59 10.78
CA GLN A 97 -13.59 -3.55 11.20
C GLN A 97 -14.19 -3.19 12.56
N ARG A 98 -13.35 -2.88 13.56
CA ARG A 98 -13.79 -2.57 14.93
C ARG A 98 -14.75 -1.39 14.99
N PHE A 99 -14.55 -0.39 14.13
CA PHE A 99 -15.35 0.83 14.11
C PHE A 99 -16.36 0.90 12.96
N GLY A 100 -16.48 -0.16 12.14
CA GLY A 100 -17.40 -0.19 11.01
C GLY A 100 -17.10 0.91 9.98
N LEU A 101 -15.83 1.14 9.67
CA LEU A 101 -15.38 2.24 8.78
C LEU A 101 -15.52 1.90 7.29
N CYS A 102 -15.61 0.64 6.93
CA CYS A 102 -15.78 0.17 5.55
C CYS A 102 -16.97 -0.80 5.46
N SER A 103 -17.47 -0.96 4.25
CA SER A 103 -18.56 -1.89 3.96
C SER A 103 -18.08 -3.36 4.15
N GLU A 104 -18.97 -4.23 4.65
CA GLU A 104 -18.74 -5.69 4.69
C GLU A 104 -18.86 -6.32 3.30
#